data_AF-A0A8J6R0Q4-F1
#
_entry.id   AF-A0A8J6R0Q4-F1
#
_cell.length_a   1.000
_cell.length_b   1.000
_cell.length_c   1.000
_cell.angle_alpha   90.00
_cell.angle_beta   90.00
_cell.angle_gamma   90.00
#
_symmetry.space_group_name_H-M   'P 1'
#
loop_
_entity.id
_entity.type
_entity.pdbx_description
1 polymer ?
#
loop_
_entity_poly.entity_id
_entity_poly.type
_entity_poly.pdbx_seq_one_letter_code
_entity_poly.pdbx_strand_id
1 'polypeptide(L)' 'MQTQVLMQATDGSWNTSKTYPNPLLAYIAARKLSRQQQRTCRTVCSSGQVLDEIHPH' A
#
# COMPACT_ATOMS: atom_id res chain seq x y z
N MET A 1 -6.13 7.99 -12.81
CA MET A 1 -6.44 6.83 -11.96
C MET A 1 -5.71 6.98 -10.64
N GLN A 2 -6.43 7.22 -9.56
CA GLN A 2 -5.82 7.50 -8.26
C GLN A 2 -5.66 6.19 -7.46
N THR A 3 -4.46 5.94 -6.93
CA THR A 3 -4.10 4.68 -6.23
C THR A 3 -3.69 4.99 -4.81
N GLN A 4 -4.24 4.29 -3.83
CA GLN A 4 -3.91 4.44 -2.42
C GLN A 4 -2.97 3.33 -1.97
N VAL A 5 -2.11 3.63 -1.01
CA VAL A 5 -1.30 2.66 -0.29
C VAL A 5 -1.94 2.44 1.06
N LEU A 6 -2.28 1.20 1.36
CA LEU A 6 -2.75 0.76 2.67
C LEU A 6 -1.64 -0.04 3.35
N MET A 7 -1.45 0.16 4.64
CA MET A 7 -0.47 -0.57 5.45
C MET A 7 -1.19 -1.38 6.51
N GLN A 8 -0.74 -2.62 6.73
CA GLN A 8 -1.29 -3.48 7.76
C GLN A 8 -0.90 -2.95 9.15
N ALA A 9 -1.91 -2.74 9.98
CA ALA A 9 -1.74 -2.42 11.39
C ALA A 9 -1.50 -3.70 12.20
N THR A 10 -1.11 -3.54 13.47
CA THR A 10 -0.77 -4.65 14.36
C THR A 10 -1.98 -5.49 14.77
N ASP A 11 -3.18 -4.94 14.64
CA ASP A 11 -4.46 -5.61 14.85
C ASP A 11 -4.98 -6.32 13.57
N GLY A 12 -4.20 -6.30 12.47
CA GLY A 12 -4.57 -6.87 11.19
C GLY A 12 -5.46 -5.97 10.32
N SER A 13 -5.87 -4.79 10.82
CA SER A 13 -6.60 -3.80 10.03
C SER A 13 -5.71 -3.11 9.00
N TRP A 14 -6.33 -2.43 8.03
CA TRP A 14 -5.60 -1.72 6.96
C TRP A 14 -5.74 -0.21 7.12
N ASN A 15 -4.62 0.46 7.38
CA ASN A 15 -4.57 1.91 7.50
C ASN A 15 -4.18 2.55 6.17
N THR A 16 -4.96 3.53 5.71
CA THR A 16 -4.58 4.32 4.55
C THR A 16 -3.37 5.19 4.88
N SER A 17 -2.27 4.95 4.17
CA SER A 17 -1.04 5.72 4.35
C SER A 17 -1.04 6.96 3.47
N LYS A 18 -1.17 6.78 2.15
CA LYS A 18 -1.09 7.89 1.19
C LYS A 18 -1.70 7.55 -0.16
N THR A 19 -2.09 8.58 -0.89
CA THR A 19 -2.69 8.47 -2.21
C THR A 19 -1.75 9.03 -3.29
N TYR A 20 -1.67 8.33 -4.42
CA TYR A 20 -0.76 8.59 -5.53
C TYR A 20 -1.52 8.75 -6.84
N PRO A 21 -1.03 9.59 -7.76
CA PRO A 21 -1.68 9.87 -9.04
C PRO A 21 -1.51 8.74 -10.07
N ASN A 22 -0.60 7.79 -9.82
CA ASN A 22 -0.40 6.62 -10.67
C ASN A 22 -0.09 5.36 -9.83
N PRO A 23 -0.35 4.16 -10.36
CA PRO A 23 -0.14 2.91 -9.64
C PRO A 23 1.34 2.55 -9.45
N LEU A 24 2.22 2.94 -10.37
CA LEU A 24 3.66 2.65 -10.27
C LEU A 24 4.31 3.35 -9.07
N LEU A 25 3.97 4.61 -8.83
CA LEU A 25 4.42 5.39 -7.68
C LEU A 25 3.85 4.84 -6.38
N ALA A 26 2.58 4.42 -6.38
CA ALA A 26 1.97 3.75 -5.24
C ALA A 26 2.73 2.46 -4.90
N TYR A 27 3.06 1.64 -5.90
CA TYR A 27 3.82 0.40 -5.71
C TYR A 27 5.22 0.65 -5.15
N ILE A 28 5.98 1.58 -5.74
CA ILE A 28 7.31 1.94 -5.26
C ILE A 28 7.25 2.44 -3.81
N ALA A 29 6.28 3.29 -3.50
CA ALA A 29 6.09 3.81 -2.15
C ALA A 29 5.70 2.71 -1.16
N ALA A 30 4.75 1.85 -1.51
CA ALA A 30 4.32 0.72 -0.69
C ALA A 30 5.48 -0.26 -0.41
N ARG A 31 6.34 -0.52 -1.40
CA ARG A 31 7.52 -1.38 -1.22
C ARG A 31 8.57 -0.76 -0.30
N LYS A 32 8.82 0.55 -0.44
CA LYS A 32 9.71 1.27 0.49
C LYS A 32 9.14 1.28 1.91
N LEU A 33 7.85 1.57 2.04
CA LEU A 33 7.16 1.63 3.33
C LEU A 33 7.14 0.26 4.02
N SER A 34 6.82 -0.81 3.28
CA SER A 34 6.79 -2.18 3.78
C SER A 34 8.14 -2.59 4.36
N ARG A 35 9.25 -2.29 3.67
CA ARG A 35 10.61 -2.56 4.15
C ARG A 35 10.98 -1.73 5.38
N GLN A 36 10.62 -0.45 5.40
CA GLN A 36 10.94 0.45 6.52
C GLN A 36 10.18 0.07 7.79
N GLN A 37 8.93 -0.34 7.66
CA GLN A 37 8.03 -0.63 8.79
C GLN A 37 7.96 -2.12 9.14
N GLN A 38 8.61 -2.99 8.35
CA GLN A 38 8.53 -4.45 8.46
C GLN A 38 7.08 -4.94 8.52
N ARG A 39 6.24 -4.39 7.65
CA ARG A 39 4.79 -4.63 7.60
C ARG A 39 4.31 -4.85 6.17
N THR A 40 3.22 -5.61 6.04
CA THR A 40 2.57 -5.80 4.74
C THR A 40 1.90 -4.50 4.30
N CYS A 41 2.04 -4.17 3.03
CA CYS A 41 1.39 -3.02 2.41
C CYS A 41 0.62 -3.50 1.18
N ARG A 42 -0.48 -2.83 0.83
CA ARG A 42 -1.21 -3.10 -0.41
C ARG A 42 -1.49 -1.82 -1.15
N THR A 43 -1.50 -1.89 -2.47
CA THR A 43 -1.95 -0.80 -3.32
C THR A 43 -3.39 -1.08 -3.75
N VAL A 44 -4.26 -0.07 -3.64
CA VAL A 44 -5.67 -0.17 -4.02
C VAL A 44 -6.05 0.96 -4.96
N CYS A 45 -6.86 0.71 -5.99
CA CYS A 45 -7.40 1.78 -6.80
C CYS A 45 -8.59 2.47 -6.10
N SER A 46 -9.07 3.58 -6.67
CA SER A 46 -10.18 4.37 -6.11
C SER A 46 -11.50 3.61 -5.91
N SER A 47 -11.70 2.49 -6.61
CA SER A 47 -12.85 1.58 -6.40
C SER A 47 -12.67 0.62 -5.22
N GLY A 48 -11.51 0.63 -4.54
CA GLY A 48 -11.19 -0.28 -3.45
C GLY A 48 -10.63 -1.64 -3.90
N GLN A 49 -10.53 -1.90 -5.21
CA GLN A 49 -9.88 -3.11 -5.71
C GLN A 49 -8.38 -3.09 -5.39
N VAL A 50 -7.90 -4.21 -4.84
CA VAL A 50 -6.47 -4.43 -4.57
C VAL A 50 -5.75 -4.68 -5.90
N LEU A 51 -4.68 -3.92 -6.13
CA LEU A 51 -3.82 -4.07 -7.30
C LEU A 51 -2.63 -4.97 -7.00
N ASP A 52 -2.00 -4.78 -5.84
CA ASP A 52 -0.79 -5.51 -5.44
C ASP A 52 -0.68 -5.58 -3.92
N GLU A 53 -0.19 -6.70 -3.39
CA GLU A 53 0.07 -6.93 -1.96
C GLU A 53 1.56 -7.24 -1.75
N ILE A 54 2.21 -6.38 -0.99
CA ILE A 54 3.65 -6.31 -0.82
C ILE A 54 4.00 -6.72 0.59
N HIS A 55 4.76 -7.81 0.67
CA HIS A 55 5.26 -8.36 1.92
C HIS A 55 6.64 -7.76 2.25
N PRO A 56 6.96 -7.58 3.55
CA PRO A 56 8.29 -7.16 3.96
C PRO A 56 9.28 -8.30 3.68
N HIS A 57 10.18 -8.07 2.72
CA HIS A 57 11.33 -8.91 2.37
C HIS A 57 12.63 -8.13 2.53
#